data_AF-A0A8B8NCP2-F1
#
_entry.id   AF-A0A8B8NCP2-F1
#
_cell.length_a   1.000
_cell.length_b   1.000
_cell.length_c   1.000
_cell.angle_alpha   90.00
_cell.angle_beta   90.00
_cell.angle_gamma   90.00
#
_symmetry.space_group_name_H-M   'P 1'
#
loop_
_entity.id
_entity.type
_entity.pdbx_description
1 polymer ?
#
loop_
_entity_poly.entity_id
_entity_poly.type
_entity_poly.pdbx_seq_one_letter_code
_entity_poly.pdbx_strand_id
1 'polypeptide(L)'
;MYAFVDHIDWKLADKVASHGFYVVVPDFFYGDPYVPDNPERPIAVWRQSHGTDKGFEDAIRIVSALRSEGVSAIGAAGFCWGAKVVVKLGKSDHIQAAVLLHPSRVTVDDIKGK
;
A
#
# COMPACT_ATOMS: atom_id res chain seq x y z
N MET A 1 4.73 13.69 -0.67
CA MET A 1 4.51 12.65 -1.69
C MET A 1 3.61 11.57 -1.10
N TYR A 2 2.70 10.95 -1.87
CA TYR A 2 1.89 9.82 -1.42
C TYR A 2 2.14 8.56 -2.27
N ALA A 3 2.34 7.42 -1.62
CA ALA A 3 2.29 6.10 -2.25
C ALA A 3 0.99 5.39 -1.86
N PHE A 4 0.18 5.00 -2.85
CA PHE A 4 -1.04 4.23 -2.60
C PHE A 4 -0.75 2.74 -2.71
N VAL A 5 -1.30 1.95 -1.79
CA VAL A 5 -1.21 0.49 -1.80
C VAL A 5 -2.62 -0.09 -1.88
N ASP A 6 -2.87 -0.84 -2.96
CA ASP A 6 -4.08 -1.62 -3.31
C ASP A 6 -5.08 -0.98 -4.32
N HIS A 7 -5.68 -1.86 -5.13
CA HIS A 7 -6.64 -1.73 -6.24
C HIS A 7 -7.11 -0.29 -6.52
N ILE A 8 -6.39 0.35 -7.45
CA ILE A 8 -6.84 1.36 -8.43
C ILE A 8 -8.09 2.14 -7.99
N ASP A 9 -7.92 3.08 -7.06
CA ASP A 9 -8.78 4.26 -6.97
C ASP A 9 -8.03 5.45 -7.59
N TRP A 10 -7.98 5.45 -8.93
CA TRP A 10 -7.38 6.53 -9.71
C TRP A 10 -8.01 7.88 -9.39
N LYS A 11 -9.30 7.92 -9.01
CA LYS A 11 -9.95 9.17 -8.62
C LYS A 11 -9.35 9.75 -7.35
N LEU A 12 -9.05 8.90 -6.36
CA LEU A 12 -8.39 9.38 -5.16
C LEU A 12 -6.95 9.81 -5.45
N ALA A 13 -6.21 9.03 -6.24
CA ALA A 13 -4.85 9.38 -6.65
C ALA A 13 -4.81 10.73 -7.40
N ASP A 14 -5.68 10.91 -8.39
CA ASP A 14 -5.82 12.14 -9.17
C ASP A 14 -6.21 13.33 -8.29
N LYS A 15 -7.15 13.13 -7.35
CA LYS A 15 -7.55 14.16 -6.40
C LYS A 15 -6.39 14.55 -5.49
N VAL A 16 -5.58 13.61 -5.01
CA VAL A 16 -4.40 13.94 -4.20
C VAL A 16 -3.35 14.66 -5.07
N ALA A 17 -3.13 14.19 -6.29
CA ALA A 17 -2.20 14.83 -7.22
C ALA A 17 -2.62 16.28 -7.55
N SER A 18 -3.92 16.54 -7.71
CA SER A 18 -4.46 17.88 -7.99
C SER A 18 -4.22 18.88 -6.85
N HIS A 19 -3.83 18.42 -5.66
CA HIS A 19 -3.46 19.28 -4.51
C HIS A 19 -1.94 19.47 -4.39
N GLY A 20 -1.18 19.21 -5.47
CA GLY A 20 0.25 19.52 -5.54
C GLY A 20 1.17 18.40 -5.03
N PHE A 21 0.65 17.19 -4.86
CA PHE A 21 1.46 16.03 -4.46
C PHE A 21 1.92 15.23 -5.69
N TYR A 22 3.18 14.80 -5.69
CA TYR A 22 3.59 13.67 -6.53
C TYR A 22 2.97 12.39 -5.95
N VAL A 23 2.32 11.61 -6.80
CA VAL A 23 1.54 10.41 -6.43
C VAL A 23 2.02 9.23 -7.25
N VAL A 24 2.27 8.11 -6.58
CA VAL A 24 2.53 6.82 -7.24
C VAL A 24 1.51 5.78 -6.78
N VAL A 25 1.04 4.97 -7.73
CA VAL A 25 0.10 3.85 -7.50
C VAL A 25 0.74 2.59 -8.09
N PRO A 26 1.58 1.88 -7.32
CA PRO A 26 2.23 0.66 -7.78
C PRO A 26 1.23 -0.50 -7.86
N ASP A 27 1.39 -1.35 -8.87
CA ASP A 27 0.68 -2.62 -8.95
C ASP A 27 1.37 -3.67 -8.07
N PHE A 28 0.85 -3.84 -6.85
CA PHE A 28 1.33 -4.84 -5.90
C PHE A 28 0.84 -6.26 -6.19
N PHE A 29 0.01 -6.45 -7.21
CA PHE A 29 -0.52 -7.77 -7.61
C PHE A 29 0.07 -8.26 -8.93
N TYR A 30 1.01 -7.52 -9.53
CA TYR A 30 1.79 -7.96 -10.69
C TYR A 30 0.91 -8.41 -11.87
N GLY A 31 -0.17 -7.68 -12.13
CA GLY A 31 -1.13 -8.00 -13.19
C GLY A 31 -2.08 -9.18 -12.88
N ASP A 32 -2.12 -9.66 -11.63
CA ASP A 32 -2.99 -10.76 -11.18
C ASP A 32 -4.10 -10.27 -10.23
N PRO A 33 -5.10 -9.51 -10.72
CA PRO A 33 -6.19 -8.98 -9.88
C PRO A 33 -7.09 -10.10 -9.34
N TYR A 34 -7.72 -9.85 -8.20
CA TYR A 34 -8.75 -10.77 -7.68
C TYR A 34 -10.00 -10.75 -8.57
N VAL A 35 -10.49 -11.94 -8.93
CA VAL A 35 -11.74 -12.13 -9.70
C VAL A 35 -12.80 -12.75 -8.78
N PRO A 36 -13.81 -11.97 -8.33
CA PRO A 36 -14.80 -12.44 -7.36
C PRO A 36 -15.60 -13.67 -7.81
N ASP A 37 -15.93 -13.72 -9.10
CA ASP A 37 -16.77 -14.77 -9.69
C ASP A 37 -16.00 -16.06 -10.03
N ASN A 38 -14.73 -16.16 -9.66
CA ASN A 38 -13.93 -17.37 -9.85
C ASN A 38 -14.05 -18.30 -8.63
N PRO A 39 -14.86 -19.38 -8.70
CA PRO A 39 -15.05 -20.29 -7.57
C PRO A 39 -13.81 -21.14 -7.26
N GLU A 40 -12.92 -21.35 -8.23
CA GLU A 40 -11.69 -22.16 -8.06
C GLU A 40 -10.62 -21.40 -7.26
N ARG A 41 -10.68 -20.07 -7.28
CA ARG A 41 -9.71 -19.20 -6.62
C ARG A 41 -10.41 -18.17 -5.73
N PRO A 42 -11.06 -18.60 -4.63
CA PRO A 42 -11.68 -17.69 -3.69
C PRO A 42 -10.63 -16.75 -3.07
N ILE A 43 -11.07 -15.61 -2.52
CA ILE A 43 -10.16 -14.57 -2.00
C ILE A 43 -9.12 -15.10 -0.99
N ALA A 44 -9.46 -16.15 -0.23
CA ALA A 44 -8.54 -16.78 0.70
C ALA A 44 -7.36 -17.49 0.02
N VAL A 45 -7.58 -18.08 -1.15
CA VAL A 45 -6.56 -18.73 -1.98
C VAL A 45 -5.79 -17.69 -2.76
N TRP A 46 -6.46 -16.73 -3.41
CA TRP A 46 -5.80 -15.65 -4.17
C TRP A 46 -4.79 -14.87 -3.31
N ARG A 47 -5.15 -14.53 -2.06
CA ARG A 47 -4.24 -13.82 -1.13
C ARG A 47 -2.98 -14.60 -0.76
N GLN A 48 -2.93 -15.92 -0.93
CA GLN A 48 -1.70 -16.68 -0.65
C GLN A 48 -0.60 -16.34 -1.65
N SER A 49 -0.97 -15.96 -2.88
CA SER A 49 -0.05 -15.47 -3.91
C SER A 49 0.41 -14.03 -3.64
N HIS A 50 -0.39 -13.25 -2.90
CA HIS A 50 -0.21 -11.81 -2.68
C HIS A 50 -0.11 -11.49 -1.19
N GLY A 51 0.90 -12.05 -0.53
CA GLY A 51 1.15 -11.85 0.91
C GLY A 51 1.60 -10.42 1.25
N THR A 52 1.13 -9.90 2.39
CA THR A 52 1.48 -8.52 2.82
C THR A 52 2.96 -8.32 3.16
N ASP A 53 3.72 -9.39 3.43
CA ASP A 53 5.17 -9.30 3.66
C ASP A 53 5.91 -8.94 2.38
N LYS A 54 5.58 -9.62 1.27
CA LYS A 54 6.09 -9.28 -0.06
C LYS A 54 5.70 -7.85 -0.47
N GLY A 55 4.45 -7.47 -0.20
CA GLY A 55 3.96 -6.11 -0.43
C GLY A 55 4.73 -5.06 0.37
N PHE A 56 5.10 -5.35 1.62
CA PHE A 56 5.95 -4.48 2.43
C PHE A 56 7.36 -4.34 1.87
N GLU A 57 7.99 -5.44 1.46
CA GLU A 57 9.31 -5.41 0.81
C GLU A 57 9.32 -4.54 -0.45
N ASP A 58 8.31 -4.69 -1.32
CA ASP A 58 8.23 -3.90 -2.54
C ASP A 58 7.94 -2.43 -2.24
N ALA A 59 7.10 -2.15 -1.24
CA ALA A 59 6.86 -0.78 -0.82
C ALA A 59 8.14 -0.10 -0.31
N ILE A 60 9.02 -0.80 0.41
CA ILE A 60 10.35 -0.28 0.79
C ILE A 60 11.19 0.04 -0.44
N ARG A 61 11.19 -0.82 -1.46
CA ARG A 61 11.94 -0.59 -2.71
C ARG A 61 11.45 0.66 -3.44
N ILE A 62 10.13 0.83 -3.52
CA ILE A 62 9.50 2.01 -4.10
C ILE A 62 9.88 3.26 -3.31
N VAL A 63 9.73 3.24 -1.98
CA VAL A 63 10.13 4.37 -1.12
C VAL A 63 11.61 4.73 -1.31
N SER A 64 12.48 3.74 -1.42
CA SER A 64 13.92 3.94 -1.63
C SER A 64 14.25 4.53 -3.01
N ALA A 65 13.54 4.09 -4.06
CA ALA A 65 13.67 4.66 -5.39
C ALA A 65 13.26 6.14 -5.39
N LEU A 66 12.13 6.46 -4.77
CA LEU A 66 11.63 7.84 -4.66
C LEU A 66 12.57 8.75 -3.88
N ARG A 67 13.19 8.24 -2.81
CA ARG A 67 14.23 8.99 -2.09
C ARG A 67 15.46 9.25 -2.95
N SER A 68 15.87 8.27 -3.77
CA SER A 68 16.99 8.42 -4.70
C SER A 68 16.70 9.47 -5.79
N GLU A 69 15.42 9.67 -6.14
CA GLU A 69 14.97 10.74 -7.04
C GLU A 69 14.84 12.12 -6.35
N GLY A 70 15.20 12.23 -5.07
CA GLY A 70 15.22 13.49 -4.32
C GLY A 70 13.94 13.77 -3.53
N VAL A 71 13.00 12.83 -3.43
CA VAL A 71 11.81 13.00 -2.60
C VAL A 71 12.18 12.92 -1.11
N SER A 72 11.97 14.01 -0.39
CA SER A 72 12.32 14.15 1.03
C SER A 72 11.22 13.66 1.99
N ALA A 73 9.95 13.88 1.63
CA ALA A 73 8.78 13.56 2.45
C ALA A 73 7.78 12.65 1.72
N ILE A 74 7.57 11.47 2.29
CA ILE A 74 6.75 10.39 1.75
C ILE A 74 5.72 9.98 2.81
N GLY A 75 4.45 10.09 2.45
CA GLY A 75 3.34 9.43 3.13
C GLY A 75 2.90 8.20 2.33
N ALA A 76 2.22 7.28 2.99
CA ALA A 76 1.60 6.12 2.35
C ALA A 76 0.13 6.00 2.76
N ALA A 77 -0.72 5.64 1.82
CA ALA A 77 -2.14 5.39 2.05
C ALA A 77 -2.49 3.99 1.54
N GLY A 78 -3.28 3.23 2.30
CA GLY A 78 -3.57 1.84 1.98
C GLY A 78 -5.01 1.47 2.27
N PHE A 79 -5.63 0.74 1.34
CA PHE A 79 -7.01 0.26 1.45
C PHE A 79 -7.04 -1.24 1.76
N CYS A 80 -7.99 -1.70 2.59
CA CYS A 80 -8.20 -3.13 2.85
C CYS A 80 -6.90 -3.92 3.12
N TRP A 81 -6.42 -4.70 2.16
CA TRP A 81 -5.17 -5.46 2.23
C TRP A 81 -3.95 -4.54 2.24
N GLY A 82 -3.96 -3.48 1.42
CA GLY A 82 -2.93 -2.46 1.38
C GLY A 82 -2.76 -1.70 2.69
N ALA A 83 -3.82 -1.57 3.50
CA ALA A 83 -3.70 -0.98 4.83
C ALA A 83 -2.77 -1.79 5.76
N LYS A 84 -2.76 -3.13 5.62
CA LYS A 84 -1.84 -4.00 6.37
C LYS A 84 -0.39 -3.83 5.95
N VAL A 85 -0.15 -3.48 4.68
CA VAL A 85 1.19 -3.11 4.19
C VAL A 85 1.59 -1.72 4.71
N VAL A 86 0.69 -0.74 4.61
CA VAL A 86 0.96 0.64 5.02
C VAL A 86 1.17 0.78 6.52
N VAL A 87 0.45 0.03 7.36
CA VAL A 87 0.71 0.04 8.80
C VAL A 87 2.10 -0.49 9.14
N LYS A 88 2.57 -1.53 8.44
CA LYS A 88 3.95 -2.04 8.60
C LYS A 88 4.99 -0.99 8.20
N LEU A 89 4.75 -0.26 7.10
CA LEU A 89 5.60 0.89 6.72
C LEU A 89 5.57 1.98 7.79
N GLY A 90 4.41 2.25 8.40
CA GLY A 90 4.27 3.25 9.46
C GLY A 90 5.05 2.91 10.73
N LYS A 91 5.36 1.63 10.97
CA LYS A 91 6.26 1.20 12.06
C LYS A 91 7.75 1.36 11.73
N SER A 92 8.09 1.68 10.48
CA SER A 92 9.46 1.92 10.04
C SER A 92 9.74 3.42 9.95
N ASP A 93 11.00 3.80 9.76
CA ASP A 93 11.38 5.21 9.58
C ASP A 93 11.36 5.63 8.09
N HIS A 94 10.77 4.80 7.22
CA HIS A 94 10.74 5.02 5.78
C HIS A 94 9.73 6.09 5.33
N ILE A 95 8.65 6.31 6.08
CA ILE A 95 7.57 7.24 5.76
C ILE A 95 7.25 8.17 6.93
N GLN A 96 6.78 9.39 6.63
CA GLN A 96 6.38 10.38 7.64
C GLN A 96 4.92 10.24 8.08
N ALA A 97 4.06 9.66 7.25
CA ALA A 97 2.65 9.49 7.57
C ALA A 97 2.07 8.23 6.93
N ALA A 98 1.25 7.50 7.67
CA ALA A 98 0.50 6.35 7.21
C ALA A 98 -1.01 6.64 7.33
N VAL A 99 -1.77 6.40 6.26
CA VAL A 99 -3.24 6.56 6.24
C VAL A 99 -3.86 5.20 5.94
N LEU A 100 -4.69 4.71 6.87
CA LEU A 100 -5.35 3.42 6.75
C LEU A 100 -6.82 3.63 6.39
N LEU A 101 -7.23 3.16 5.22
CA LEU A 101 -8.56 3.36 4.67
C LEU A 101 -9.30 2.00 4.65
N HIS A 102 -10.38 1.89 5.42
CA HIS A 102 -11.10 0.62 5.64
C HIS A 102 -10.19 -0.62 5.85
N PRO A 103 -9.28 -0.59 6.84
CA PRO A 103 -8.23 -1.60 6.99
C PRO A 103 -8.76 -3.03 7.18
N SER A 104 -8.04 -4.02 6.66
CA SER A 104 -8.30 -5.45 6.88
C SER A 104 -7.11 -6.14 7.53
N ARG A 105 -7.38 -7.01 8.52
CA ARG A 105 -6.36 -7.84 9.22
C ARG A 105 -5.23 -7.06 9.90
N VAL A 106 -5.43 -5.77 10.15
CA VAL A 106 -4.58 -4.97 11.04
C VAL A 106 -4.88 -5.37 12.49
N THR A 107 -3.84 -5.58 13.28
CA THR A 107 -3.90 -5.94 14.70
C THR A 107 -3.42 -4.78 15.56
N VAL A 108 -3.69 -4.85 16.86
CA VAL A 108 -3.18 -3.85 17.83
C VAL A 108 -1.66 -3.79 17.80
N ASP A 109 -0.98 -4.94 17.66
CA ASP A 109 0.48 -4.99 17.61
C ASP A 109 1.08 -4.33 16.37
N ASP A 110 0.32 -4.23 15.27
CA ASP A 110 0.76 -3.44 14.12
C ASP A 110 0.74 -1.93 14.39
N ILE A 111 -0.09 -1.47 15.33
CA ILE A 111 -0.30 -0.04 15.59
C ILE A 111 0.52 0.44 16.80
N LYS A 112 0.84 -0.46 17.73
CA LYS A 112 1.71 -0.13 18.87
C LYS A 112 3.02 0.48 18.35
N GLY A 113 3.33 1.66 18.91
CA GLY A 113 4.58 2.37 18.64
C GLY A 113 5.81 1.53 18.99
N LYS A 114 6.98 2.00 18.53
CA LYS A 114 8.27 1.47 18.96
C LYS A 114 8.48 1.70 20.45
#